data_AF-A0A6G1WR22-F1
#
_entry.id   AF-A0A6G1WR22-F1
#
_cell.length_a   1.000
_cell.length_b   1.000
_cell.length_c   1.000
_cell.angle_alpha   90.00
_cell.angle_beta   90.00
_cell.angle_gamma   90.00
#
_symmetry.space_group_name_H-M   'P 1'
#
loop_
_entity.id
_entity.type
_entity.pdbx_description
1 polymer ?
#
loop_
_entity_poly.entity_id
_entity_poly.type
_entity_poly.pdbx_seq_one_letter_code
_entity_poly.pdbx_strand_id
1 'polypeptide(L)'
;MTGAVRYFHGGFGGLNVGQFVLPPAATKAPSTARFGAAGVCNTSKVYVCTDMHGALLYACMHWSGCGKVYEVEPIGELTPDPDAARAGFSFKCDKARVLRVIRVPGKTIKLVQRDMLQEQNRQREVVRMTRKLTGRA
;
A
#
# COMPACT_ATOMS: atom_id res chain seq x y z
N MET A 1 -4.24 -19.76 -21.53
CA MET A 1 -4.90 -18.45 -21.70
C MET A 1 -4.16 -17.43 -20.84
N THR A 2 -3.26 -16.65 -21.42
CA THR A 2 -2.58 -15.57 -20.68
C THR A 2 -3.43 -14.32 -20.80
N GLY A 3 -4.36 -14.12 -19.86
CA GLY A 3 -5.09 -12.85 -19.74
C GLY A 3 -4.09 -11.71 -19.49
N ALA A 4 -4.42 -10.50 -19.95
CA ALA A 4 -3.61 -9.32 -19.67
C ALA A 4 -3.43 -9.15 -18.15
N VAL A 5 -2.19 -8.91 -17.70
CA VAL A 5 -1.87 -8.70 -16.28
C VAL A 5 -2.58 -7.45 -15.79
N ARG A 6 -3.24 -7.55 -14.64
CA ARG A 6 -3.98 -6.44 -14.02
C ARG A 6 -3.15 -5.88 -12.86
N TYR A 7 -3.10 -4.56 -12.77
CA TYR A 7 -2.39 -3.86 -11.70
C TYR A 7 -3.36 -3.12 -10.80
N PHE A 8 -3.02 -3.06 -9.52
CA PHE A 8 -3.83 -2.45 -8.49
C PHE A 8 -3.00 -1.49 -7.64
N HIS A 9 -3.60 -0.35 -7.30
CA HIS A 9 -3.07 0.62 -6.35
C HIS A 9 -4.05 0.79 -5.18
N GLY A 10 -3.52 0.77 -3.97
CA GLY A 10 -4.28 1.01 -2.74
C GLY A 10 -3.83 2.29 -2.06
N GLY A 11 -4.75 3.20 -1.81
CA GLY A 11 -4.37 4.46 -1.17
C GLY A 11 -5.53 5.45 -1.03
N PHE A 12 -5.21 6.73 -1.18
CA PHE A 12 -6.16 7.83 -1.02
C PHE A 12 -7.41 7.63 -1.89
N GLY A 13 -8.58 7.77 -1.27
CA GLY A 13 -9.87 7.78 -1.96
C GLY A 13 -10.18 9.14 -2.57
N GLY A 14 -10.72 9.16 -3.79
CA GLY A 14 -11.17 10.39 -4.44
C GLY A 14 -10.83 10.51 -5.92
N LEU A 15 -10.09 9.54 -6.48
CA LEU A 15 -9.81 9.50 -7.90
C LEU A 15 -10.96 8.86 -8.69
N ASN A 16 -11.20 9.40 -9.87
CA ASN A 16 -12.14 8.90 -10.86
C ASN A 16 -11.42 8.18 -12.01
N VAL A 17 -12.17 7.39 -12.78
CA VAL A 17 -11.65 6.73 -13.99
C VAL A 17 -11.04 7.78 -14.94
N GLY A 18 -9.88 7.46 -15.51
CA GLY A 18 -9.11 8.34 -16.39
C GLY A 18 -8.14 9.28 -15.65
N GLN A 19 -8.32 9.52 -14.35
CA GLN A 19 -7.36 10.31 -13.57
C GLN A 19 -6.07 9.53 -13.26
N PHE A 20 -5.04 10.25 -12.82
CA PHE A 20 -3.75 9.67 -12.47
C PHE A 20 -3.58 9.53 -10.96
N VAL A 21 -3.09 8.36 -10.55
CA VAL A 21 -2.34 8.21 -9.31
C VAL A 21 -0.97 8.84 -9.53
N LEU A 22 -0.63 9.81 -8.69
CA LEU A 22 0.64 10.55 -8.75
C LEU A 22 1.51 10.23 -7.54
N PRO A 23 2.85 10.33 -7.67
CA PRO A 23 3.75 10.05 -6.57
C PRO A 23 3.60 11.08 -5.44
N PRO A 24 3.88 10.70 -4.17
CA PRO A 24 3.83 11.61 -3.02
C PRO A 24 4.63 12.90 -3.21
N ALA A 25 5.79 12.85 -3.86
CA ALA A 25 6.62 14.03 -4.13
C ALA A 25 5.93 15.07 -5.02
N ALA A 26 5.07 14.63 -5.96
CA ALA A 26 4.33 15.53 -6.84
C ALA A 26 3.08 16.11 -6.15
N THR A 27 2.44 15.34 -5.28
CA THR A 27 1.18 15.74 -4.61
C THR A 27 1.39 16.40 -3.25
N LYS A 28 2.59 16.27 -2.68
CA LYS A 28 2.91 16.60 -1.27
C LYS A 28 2.05 15.85 -0.25
N ALA A 29 1.33 14.82 -0.68
CA ALA A 29 0.47 14.04 0.18
C ALA A 29 1.30 13.07 1.05
N PRO A 30 0.87 12.77 2.29
CA PRO A 30 1.50 11.73 3.10
C PRO A 30 1.44 10.37 2.40
N SER A 31 2.56 9.65 2.36
CA SER A 31 2.60 8.28 1.84
C SER A 31 1.97 7.29 2.82
N THR A 32 1.13 6.38 2.31
CA THR A 32 0.59 5.24 3.07
C THR A 32 1.67 4.24 3.48
N ALA A 33 2.86 4.29 2.86
CA ALA A 33 4.01 3.48 3.23
C ALA A 33 4.49 3.74 4.67
N ARG A 34 4.03 4.81 5.34
CA ARG A 34 4.29 5.02 6.77
C ARG A 34 3.90 3.82 7.65
N PHE A 35 2.99 2.96 7.21
CA PHE A 35 2.57 1.75 7.94
C PHE A 35 3.33 0.49 7.51
N GLY A 36 4.65 0.50 7.66
CA GLY A 36 5.50 -0.70 7.50
C GLY A 36 6.54 -0.65 6.38
N ALA A 37 6.52 0.40 5.55
CA ALA A 37 7.48 0.61 4.44
C ALA A 37 8.13 2.01 4.47
N ALA A 38 8.07 2.70 5.62
CA ALA A 38 8.44 4.12 5.75
C ALA A 38 9.92 4.39 5.42
N GLY A 39 10.80 3.41 5.65
CA GLY A 39 12.24 3.51 5.39
C GLY A 39 12.67 3.13 3.97
N VAL A 40 11.75 2.60 3.16
CA VAL A 40 12.06 2.01 1.85
C VAL A 40 11.23 2.59 0.69
N CYS A 41 10.20 3.38 1.03
CA CYS A 41 9.34 4.01 0.04
C CYS A 41 10.06 5.13 -0.74
N ASN A 42 10.17 4.96 -2.06
CA ASN A 42 10.58 6.03 -2.96
C ASN A 42 9.39 6.97 -3.21
N THR A 43 9.44 8.17 -2.63
CA THR A 43 8.36 9.18 -2.72
C THR A 43 8.17 9.76 -4.12
N SER A 44 9.10 9.53 -5.05
CA SER A 44 9.00 9.97 -6.45
C SER A 44 8.36 8.93 -7.37
N LYS A 45 7.90 7.80 -6.83
CA LYS A 45 7.28 6.72 -7.60
C LYS A 45 5.90 6.36 -7.07
N VAL A 46 5.10 5.75 -7.95
CA VAL A 46 3.82 5.12 -7.61
C VAL A 46 4.03 3.62 -7.52
N TYR A 47 3.53 3.01 -6.44
CA TYR A 47 3.58 1.57 -6.25
C TYR A 47 2.27 0.93 -6.69
N VAL A 48 2.39 -0.15 -7.46
CA VAL A 48 1.29 -0.95 -7.99
C VAL A 48 1.60 -2.43 -7.78
N CYS A 49 0.57 -3.25 -7.66
CA CYS A 49 0.73 -4.68 -7.42
C CYS A 49 -0.24 -5.51 -8.25
N THR A 50 0.10 -6.77 -8.49
CA THR A 50 -0.75 -7.70 -9.25
C THR A 50 -1.82 -8.38 -8.37
N ASP A 51 -1.70 -8.25 -7.05
CA ASP A 51 -2.66 -8.75 -6.07
C ASP A 51 -3.54 -7.63 -5.51
N MET A 52 -4.84 -7.72 -5.77
CA MET A 52 -5.84 -6.77 -5.26
C MET A 52 -5.90 -6.77 -3.72
N HIS A 53 -5.63 -7.89 -3.05
CA HIS A 53 -5.65 -7.96 -1.59
C HIS A 53 -4.48 -7.17 -0.97
N GLY A 54 -3.30 -7.25 -1.57
CA GLY A 54 -2.18 -6.36 -1.26
C GLY A 54 -2.56 -4.88 -1.37
N ALA A 55 -3.21 -4.47 -2.45
CA ALA A 55 -3.71 -3.10 -2.60
C ALA A 55 -4.78 -2.73 -1.55
N LEU A 56 -5.67 -3.66 -1.20
CA LEU A 56 -6.70 -3.44 -0.17
C LEU A 56 -6.08 -3.06 1.18
N LEU A 57 -5.00 -3.72 1.58
CA LEU A 57 -4.30 -3.40 2.83
C LEU A 57 -3.88 -1.93 2.87
N TYR A 58 -3.20 -1.44 1.83
CA TYR A 58 -2.75 -0.04 1.75
C TYR A 58 -3.90 0.97 1.65
N ALA A 59 -5.01 0.60 1.00
CA ALA A 59 -6.22 1.41 0.99
C ALA A 59 -6.80 1.56 2.41
N CYS A 60 -6.91 0.46 3.17
CA CYS A 60 -7.40 0.49 4.54
C CYS A 60 -6.49 1.27 5.49
N MET A 61 -5.17 1.24 5.27
CA MET A 61 -4.20 1.96 6.10
C MET A 61 -4.09 3.46 5.75
N HIS A 62 -4.85 3.96 4.78
CA HIS A 62 -4.90 5.40 4.54
C HIS A 62 -5.57 6.13 5.72
N TRP A 63 -4.88 7.14 6.26
CA TRP A 63 -5.25 7.85 7.49
C TRP A 63 -6.63 8.52 7.46
N SER A 64 -7.11 8.89 6.27
CA SER A 64 -8.46 9.49 6.13
C SER A 64 -9.60 8.52 6.44
N GLY A 65 -9.34 7.21 6.52
CA GLY A 65 -10.39 6.20 6.67
C GLY A 65 -11.29 6.05 5.44
N CYS A 66 -10.96 6.70 4.33
CA CYS A 66 -11.75 6.76 3.09
C CYS A 66 -11.01 6.13 1.90
N GLY A 67 -10.00 5.30 2.14
CA GLY A 67 -9.17 4.73 1.09
C GLY A 67 -9.94 3.88 0.08
N LYS A 68 -9.35 3.74 -1.11
CA LYS A 68 -9.90 2.97 -2.23
C LYS A 68 -8.83 2.09 -2.86
N VAL A 69 -9.30 1.02 -3.51
CA VAL A 69 -8.47 0.25 -4.44
C VAL A 69 -8.80 0.73 -5.85
N TYR A 70 -7.78 0.92 -6.65
CA TYR A 70 -7.90 1.26 -8.06
C TYR A 70 -7.28 0.14 -8.87
N GLU A 71 -7.99 -0.32 -9.87
CA GLU A 71 -7.33 -0.99 -10.99
C GLU A 71 -6.72 0.09 -11.87
N VAL A 72 -5.46 -0.10 -12.23
CA VAL A 72 -4.68 0.93 -12.89
C VAL A 72 -3.87 0.36 -14.04
N GLU A 73 -3.56 1.24 -14.98
CA GLU A 73 -2.53 1.02 -15.98
C GLU A 73 -1.28 1.80 -15.55
N PRO A 74 -0.15 1.12 -15.29
CA PRO A 74 1.11 1.79 -15.01
C PRO A 74 1.62 2.57 -16.22
N ILE A 75 2.15 3.77 -16.00
CA ILE A 75 2.75 4.61 -17.04
C ILE A 75 4.19 4.92 -16.65
N GLY A 76 5.08 4.84 -17.64
CA GLY A 76 6.53 4.91 -17.45
C GLY A 76 7.14 3.51 -17.27
N GLU A 77 8.41 3.48 -16.89
CA GLU A 77 9.11 2.22 -16.65
C GLU A 77 8.53 1.49 -15.44
N LEU A 78 8.18 0.21 -15.64
CA LEU A 78 7.68 -0.66 -14.56
C LEU A 78 8.86 -1.47 -14.00
N THR A 79 9.32 -1.10 -12.81
CA THR A 79 10.45 -1.77 -12.14
C THR A 79 9.98 -2.56 -10.93
N PRO A 80 10.54 -3.74 -10.64
CA PRO A 80 10.22 -4.47 -9.41
C PRO A 80 10.48 -3.63 -8.15
N ASP A 81 9.61 -3.81 -7.18
CA ASP A 81 9.81 -3.27 -5.83
C ASP A 81 10.83 -4.15 -5.08
N PRO A 82 12.02 -3.63 -4.71
CA PRO A 82 13.08 -4.43 -4.09
C PRO A 82 12.68 -4.99 -2.72
N ASP A 83 11.71 -4.36 -2.05
CA ASP A 83 11.24 -4.72 -0.71
C ASP A 83 10.00 -5.61 -0.75
N ALA A 84 9.58 -6.05 -1.94
CA ALA A 84 8.48 -6.98 -2.08
C ALA A 84 8.86 -8.33 -1.44
N ALA A 85 8.04 -8.80 -0.49
CA ALA A 85 8.20 -10.12 0.13
C ALA A 85 8.22 -11.28 -0.89
N ARG A 86 7.69 -11.05 -2.09
CA ARG A 86 7.69 -12.01 -3.20
C ARG A 86 7.98 -11.30 -4.52
N ALA A 87 8.92 -11.85 -5.30
CA ALA A 87 9.22 -11.36 -6.63
C ALA A 87 7.98 -11.39 -7.54
N GLY A 88 7.81 -10.34 -8.37
CA GLY A 88 6.71 -10.23 -9.33
C GLY A 88 5.36 -9.79 -8.74
N PHE A 89 5.31 -9.41 -7.46
CA PHE A 89 4.06 -8.96 -6.81
C PHE A 89 3.89 -7.45 -6.75
N SER A 90 4.96 -6.72 -6.47
CA SER A 90 4.96 -5.26 -6.31
C SER A 90 5.94 -4.63 -7.29
N PHE A 91 5.53 -3.52 -7.87
CA PHE A 91 6.26 -2.78 -8.87
C PHE A 91 6.10 -1.29 -8.60
N LYS A 92 7.05 -0.50 -9.11
CA LYS A 92 7.00 0.95 -9.09
C LYS A 92 7.06 1.51 -10.52
N CYS A 93 6.32 2.59 -10.74
CA CYS A 93 6.24 3.34 -12.00
C CYS A 93 6.19 4.85 -11.72
N ASP A 94 6.18 5.68 -12.77
CA ASP A 94 6.16 7.13 -12.63
C ASP A 94 4.79 7.65 -12.20
N LYS A 95 3.73 7.10 -12.80
CA LYS A 95 2.33 7.35 -12.47
C LYS A 95 1.46 6.18 -12.91
N ALA A 96 0.19 6.17 -12.52
CA ALA A 96 -0.74 5.15 -13.01
C ALA A 96 -2.10 5.75 -13.37
N ARG A 97 -2.69 5.33 -14.49
CA ARG A 97 -4.02 5.77 -14.92
C ARG A 97 -5.09 4.87 -14.29
N VAL A 98 -6.10 5.48 -13.68
CA VAL A 98 -7.23 4.74 -13.09
C VAL A 98 -8.11 4.18 -14.19
N LEU A 99 -8.23 2.86 -14.24
CA LEU A 99 -9.13 2.13 -15.13
C LEU A 99 -10.46 1.82 -14.45
N ARG A 100 -10.41 1.49 -13.15
CA ARG A 100 -11.60 1.15 -12.35
C ARG A 100 -11.43 1.55 -10.89
N VAL A 101 -12.50 2.04 -10.29
CA VAL A 101 -12.55 2.37 -8.85
C VAL A 101 -13.27 1.26 -8.11
N ILE A 102 -12.60 0.64 -7.13
CA ILE A 102 -13.14 -0.44 -6.30
C ILE A 102 -13.41 0.13 -4.91
N ARG A 103 -14.69 0.11 -4.52
CA ARG A 103 -15.12 0.63 -3.22
C ARG A 103 -14.67 -0.31 -2.11
N VAL A 104 -13.99 0.24 -1.11
CA VAL A 104 -13.73 -0.44 0.16
C VAL A 104 -14.79 -0.01 1.18
N PRO A 105 -15.57 -0.94 1.75
CA PRO A 105 -16.53 -0.61 2.80
C PRO A 105 -15.83 -0.06 4.05
N GLY A 106 -16.39 0.98 4.68
CA GLY A 106 -15.81 1.56 5.89
C GLY A 106 -15.67 0.56 7.06
N LYS A 107 -16.58 -0.43 7.15
CA LYS A 107 -16.46 -1.54 8.10
C LYS A 107 -15.19 -2.36 7.89
N THR A 108 -14.80 -2.60 6.64
CA THR A 108 -13.57 -3.33 6.28
C THR A 108 -12.34 -2.52 6.65
N ILE A 109 -12.36 -1.20 6.39
CA ILE A 109 -11.27 -0.29 6.78
C ILE A 109 -11.05 -0.35 8.29
N LYS A 110 -12.12 -0.18 9.08
CA LYS A 110 -12.04 -0.23 10.54
C LYS A 110 -11.55 -1.58 11.06
N LEU A 111 -12.01 -2.68 10.48
CA LEU A 111 -11.58 -4.03 10.84
C LEU A 111 -10.08 -4.21 10.63
N VAL A 112 -9.59 -3.89 9.42
CA VAL A 112 -8.17 -4.02 9.06
C VAL A 112 -7.30 -3.11 9.94
N GLN A 113 -7.71 -1.87 10.17
CA GLN A 113 -6.97 -0.95 11.04
C GLN A 113 -6.87 -1.47 12.47
N ARG A 114 -7.96 -2.02 13.02
CA ARG A 114 -7.97 -2.62 14.36
C ARG A 114 -7.02 -3.82 14.42
N ASP A 115 -7.13 -4.74 13.47
CA ASP A 115 -6.33 -5.96 13.44
C ASP A 115 -4.83 -5.62 13.28
N MET A 116 -4.50 -4.58 12.50
CA MET A 116 -3.13 -4.09 12.36
C MET A 116 -2.58 -3.44 13.63
N LEU A 117 -3.41 -2.68 14.35
CA LEU A 117 -3.02 -2.11 15.63
C LEU A 117 -2.77 -3.21 16.67
N GLN A 118 -3.61 -4.25 16.70
CA GLN A 118 -3.44 -5.41 17.57
C GLN A 118 -2.14 -6.16 17.27
N GLU A 119 -1.83 -6.39 15.99
CA GLU A 119 -0.59 -7.04 15.59
C GLU A 119 0.64 -6.20 15.95
N GLN A 120 0.61 -4.88 15.73
CA GLN A 120 1.69 -3.99 16.15
C GLN A 120 1.93 -4.01 17.67
N ASN A 121 0.86 -4.04 18.46
CA ASN A 121 0.97 -4.13 19.92
C ASN A 121 1.58 -5.47 20.34
N ARG A 122 1.14 -6.57 19.74
CA ARG A 122 1.68 -7.92 19.98
C ARG A 122 3.18 -7.98 19.67
N GLN A 123 3.61 -7.43 18.54
CA GLN A 123 5.04 -7.37 18.16
C GLN A 123 5.87 -6.56 19.15
N ARG A 124 5.34 -5.42 19.63
CA ARG A 124 6.01 -4.61 20.67
C ARG A 124 6.16 -5.37 21.99
N GLU A 125 5.16 -6.13 22.39
CA GLU A 125 5.24 -6.98 23.58
C GLU A 125 6.30 -8.07 23.44
N VAL A 126 6.35 -8.75 22.29
CA VAL A 126 7.38 -9.75 21.99
C VAL A 126 8.77 -9.13 22.09
N VAL A 127 9.02 -8.00 21.42
CA VAL A 127 10.32 -7.29 21.48
C VAL A 127 10.67 -6.90 22.92
N ARG A 128 9.71 -6.42 23.71
CA ARG A 128 9.91 -6.06 25.12
C ARG A 128 10.28 -7.28 25.96
N MET A 129 9.62 -8.42 25.75
CA MET A 129 9.94 -9.68 26.43
C MET A 129 11.33 -10.20 26.04
N THR A 130 11.67 -10.17 24.75
CA THR A 130 13.00 -10.59 24.27
C THR A 130 14.11 -9.72 24.85
N ARG A 131 13.94 -8.39 24.92
CA ARG A 131 14.93 -7.50 25.57
C ARG A 131 15.11 -7.80 27.05
N LYS A 132 14.02 -8.06 27.78
CA LYS A 132 14.08 -8.47 29.18
C LYS A 132 14.84 -9.79 29.37
N LEU A 133 14.61 -10.77 28.50
CA LEU A 133 15.28 -12.07 28.55
C LEU A 133 16.76 -12.02 28.15
N THR A 134 17.14 -11.11 27.25
CA THR A 134 18.51 -11.00 26.72
C THR A 134 19.40 -10.01 27.48
N GLY A 135 18.87 -9.32 28.49
CA GLY A 135 19.64 -8.37 29.32
C GLY A 135 20.16 -7.13 28.57
N ARG A 136 19.78 -6.94 27.29
CA ARG A 136 20.10 -5.74 26.51
C ARG A 136 19.04 -4.67 26.81
N ALA A 137 19.34 -3.85 27.82
CA ALA A 137 18.60 -2.61 28.11
C ALA A 137 18.87 -1.56 27.02
#